data_AF-A0A7S2BLX8-F1
#
_entry.id   AF-A0A7S2BLX8-F1
#
_cell.length_a   1.000
_cell.length_b   1.000
_cell.length_c   1.000
_cell.angle_alpha   90.00
_cell.angle_beta   90.00
_cell.angle_gamma   90.00
#
_symmetry.space_group_name_H-M   'P 1'
#
loop_
_entity.id
_entity.type
_entity.pdbx_description
1 polymer ?
#
loop_
_entity_poly.entity_id
_entity_poly.type
_entity_poly.pdbx_seq_one_letter_code
_entity_poly.pdbx_strand_id
1 'polypeptide(L)'
;APTPAPPPTPAPTPAPTPAPPPPTTLEFPLDQIQQALVMGTSDNIGANDPNFTTNVMDLEGYWYLKWNPETHNFYRDLRLEIAATFADAQIEGYTTPDQPFRLKLFGQLPRHWGYSSSFPSSQQMFAHAIDWEICHPMTFDMQNSTYGMINGIGEFIKVNENQWSRPTELFGTTQTYQLSRIMKADGTKTEHWADYAKLMKGYKLKVWNEGTSKMQRCKATALSRWMCDWAGYSNEVPTCN
;
A
#
# COMPACT_ATOMS: atom_id res chain seq x y z
N ALA A 1 -78.87 7.44 10.81
CA ALA A 1 -77.83 7.78 9.82
C ALA A 1 -76.73 6.72 9.92
N PRO A 2 -76.25 6.13 8.82
CA PRO A 2 -75.17 5.16 8.88
C PRO A 2 -73.87 5.83 9.33
N THR A 3 -73.16 5.19 10.26
CA THR A 3 -71.86 5.65 10.76
C THR A 3 -70.83 5.62 9.62
N PRO A 4 -70.05 6.70 9.38
CA PRO A 4 -69.01 6.69 8.36
C PRO A 4 -68.01 5.58 8.62
N ALA A 5 -67.64 4.84 7.58
CA ALA A 5 -66.53 3.89 7.65
C ALA A 5 -65.24 4.64 8.00
N PRO A 6 -64.39 4.09 8.88
CA PRO A 6 -63.12 4.72 9.22
C PRO A 6 -62.26 4.85 7.95
N PRO A 7 -61.52 5.97 7.81
CA PRO A 7 -60.62 6.14 6.68
C PRO A 7 -59.56 5.03 6.67
N PRO A 8 -59.16 4.53 5.50
CA PRO A 8 -58.15 3.49 5.40
C PRO A 8 -56.85 3.96 6.05
N THR A 9 -56.27 3.10 6.88
CA THR A 9 -54.95 3.34 7.46
C THR A 9 -53.92 3.43 6.33
N PRO A 10 -53.08 4.48 6.26
CA PRO A 10 -52.02 4.57 5.27
C PRO A 10 -51.12 3.33 5.33
N ALA A 11 -50.79 2.77 4.17
CA ALA A 11 -49.79 1.71 4.11
C ALA A 11 -48.45 2.22 4.68
N PRO A 12 -47.71 1.42 5.45
CA PRO A 12 -46.42 1.82 5.96
C PRO A 12 -45.50 2.19 4.79
N THR A 13 -44.86 3.36 4.87
CA THR A 13 -43.84 3.75 3.91
C THR A 13 -42.71 2.74 3.96
N PRO A 14 -42.28 2.16 2.82
CA PRO A 14 -41.12 1.27 2.80
C PRO A 14 -39.92 1.97 3.45
N ALA A 15 -39.22 1.25 4.32
CA ALA A 15 -37.95 1.73 4.85
C ALA A 15 -37.01 2.03 3.66
N PRO A 16 -36.23 3.12 3.71
CA PRO A 16 -35.26 3.39 2.66
C PRO A 16 -34.31 2.21 2.52
N THR A 17 -34.10 1.76 1.28
CA THR A 17 -33.10 0.74 0.98
C THR A 17 -31.73 1.25 1.41
N PRO A 18 -30.96 0.47 2.20
CA PRO A 18 -29.60 0.87 2.57
C PRO A 18 -28.76 1.15 1.33
N ALA A 19 -27.92 2.20 1.40
CA ALA A 19 -26.96 2.47 0.34
C ALA A 19 -25.99 1.28 0.18
N PRO A 20 -25.51 0.97 -1.04
CA PRO A 20 -24.51 -0.05 -1.23
C PRO A 20 -23.23 0.31 -0.45
N PRO A 21 -22.51 -0.70 0.10
CA PRO A 21 -21.26 -0.44 0.79
C PRO A 21 -20.21 0.14 -0.19
N PRO A 22 -19.29 0.98 0.30
CA PRO A 22 -18.22 1.52 -0.53
C PRO A 22 -17.33 0.39 -1.09
N PRO A 23 -16.73 0.58 -2.28
CA PRO A 23 -15.85 -0.42 -2.88
C PRO A 23 -14.60 -0.61 -2.01
N THR A 24 -14.10 -1.84 -1.93
CA THR A 24 -12.92 -2.16 -1.12
C THR A 24 -11.60 -1.79 -1.79
N THR A 25 -11.58 -1.74 -3.12
CA THR A 25 -10.44 -1.32 -3.91
C THR A 25 -10.83 -0.20 -4.85
N LEU A 26 -9.90 0.69 -5.14
CA LEU A 26 -10.07 1.76 -6.11
C LEU A 26 -9.08 1.55 -7.26
N GLU A 27 -9.46 1.99 -8.46
CA GLU A 27 -8.60 1.97 -9.64
C GLU A 27 -8.49 3.35 -10.26
N PHE A 28 -7.27 3.78 -10.54
CA PHE A 28 -6.96 5.10 -11.03
C PHE A 28 -6.16 5.02 -12.34
N PRO A 29 -6.47 5.85 -13.35
CA PRO A 29 -5.53 6.18 -14.41
C PRO A 29 -4.17 6.62 -13.85
N LEU A 30 -3.10 6.35 -14.59
CA LEU A 30 -1.73 6.63 -14.13
C LEU A 30 -1.47 8.12 -13.84
N ASP A 31 -2.05 9.01 -14.64
CA ASP A 31 -1.99 10.46 -14.48
C ASP A 31 -2.69 10.96 -13.21
N GLN A 32 -3.46 10.09 -12.53
CA GLN A 32 -4.11 10.37 -11.25
C GLN A 32 -3.39 9.70 -10.07
N ILE A 33 -2.11 9.33 -10.19
CA ILE A 33 -1.37 8.68 -9.09
C ILE A 33 -1.42 9.46 -7.77
N GLN A 34 -1.43 10.79 -7.83
CA GLN A 34 -1.55 11.65 -6.64
C GLN A 34 -2.91 11.54 -5.92
N GLN A 35 -3.96 11.13 -6.65
CA GLN A 35 -5.26 10.81 -6.06
C GLN A 35 -5.33 9.34 -5.62
N ALA A 36 -4.48 8.47 -6.17
CA ALA A 36 -4.48 7.06 -5.85
C ALA A 36 -3.77 6.76 -4.52
N LEU A 37 -2.57 7.32 -4.32
CA LEU A 37 -1.71 7.05 -3.18
C LEU A 37 -1.67 8.23 -2.20
N VAL A 38 -1.31 7.94 -0.96
CA VAL A 38 -0.96 8.99 0.03
C VAL A 38 0.48 9.44 -0.24
N MET A 39 0.71 10.74 -0.46
CA MET A 39 2.06 11.26 -0.69
C MET A 39 2.90 11.15 0.59
N GLY A 40 4.07 10.52 0.51
CA GLY A 40 5.05 10.57 1.59
C GLY A 40 5.71 11.95 1.64
N THR A 41 5.62 12.63 2.77
CA THR A 41 6.20 13.96 3.04
C THR A 41 6.94 13.94 4.36
N SER A 42 7.78 14.94 4.61
CA SER A 42 8.43 15.16 5.90
C SER A 42 7.43 15.23 7.07
N ASP A 43 6.21 15.71 6.81
CA ASP A 43 5.19 15.89 7.84
C ASP A 43 4.50 14.58 8.25
N ASN A 44 4.47 13.57 7.38
CA ASN A 44 3.77 12.31 7.64
C ASN A 44 4.67 11.07 7.69
N ILE A 45 5.94 11.19 7.32
CA ILE A 45 6.95 10.14 7.56
C ILE A 45 7.58 10.39 8.93
N GLY A 46 7.44 9.43 9.84
CA GLY A 46 7.96 9.54 11.19
C GLY A 46 7.24 10.58 12.04
N ALA A 47 5.97 10.89 11.74
CA ALA A 47 5.18 11.87 12.48
C ALA A 47 5.04 11.55 13.98
N ASN A 48 5.31 10.30 14.38
CA ASN A 48 5.36 9.87 15.77
C ASN A 48 6.66 10.28 16.50
N ASP A 49 7.68 10.77 15.80
CA ASP A 49 8.95 11.22 16.35
C ASP A 49 9.26 12.66 15.90
N PRO A 50 9.12 13.66 16.79
CA PRO A 50 9.38 15.06 16.45
C PRO A 50 10.85 15.38 16.16
N ASN A 51 11.77 14.47 16.47
CA ASN A 51 13.19 14.63 16.18
C ASN A 51 13.59 13.96 14.86
N PHE A 52 12.68 13.23 14.21
CA PHE A 52 12.94 12.70 12.88
C PHE A 52 12.94 13.86 11.90
N THR A 53 14.05 14.02 11.18
CA THR A 53 14.14 14.99 10.09
C THR A 53 14.48 14.22 8.82
N THR A 54 14.03 14.72 7.67
CA THR A 54 14.36 14.13 6.36
C THR A 54 15.86 14.14 6.06
N ASN A 55 16.64 14.91 6.82
CA ASN A 55 18.10 14.86 6.79
C ASN A 55 18.67 13.51 7.27
N VAL A 56 17.89 12.70 8.00
CA VAL A 56 18.27 11.34 8.43
C VAL A 56 18.10 10.37 7.26
N MET A 57 16.96 10.40 6.56
CA MET A 57 16.69 9.51 5.44
C MET A 57 15.57 10.09 4.58
N ASP A 58 15.87 10.38 3.32
CA ASP A 58 14.87 10.90 2.39
C ASP A 58 14.11 9.75 1.70
N LEU A 59 12.90 9.50 2.21
CA LEU A 59 11.91 8.56 1.69
C LEU A 59 10.68 9.25 1.11
N GLU A 60 10.75 10.57 0.90
CA GLU A 60 9.62 11.35 0.40
C GLU A 60 9.21 10.93 -1.02
N GLY A 61 7.92 11.13 -1.34
CA GLY A 61 7.37 10.91 -2.67
C GLY A 61 6.71 9.54 -2.89
N TYR A 62 6.61 9.18 -4.16
CA TYR A 62 6.15 7.86 -4.62
C TYR A 62 7.31 7.05 -5.16
N TRP A 63 7.29 5.76 -4.85
CA TRP A 63 8.35 4.83 -5.16
C TRP A 63 7.83 3.68 -6.01
N TYR A 64 8.59 3.29 -7.03
CA TYR A 64 8.32 2.20 -7.94
C TYR A 64 9.24 1.01 -7.62
N LEU A 65 8.65 -0.17 -7.45
CA LEU A 65 9.37 -1.43 -7.27
C LEU A 65 9.82 -1.98 -8.64
N LYS A 66 11.02 -1.61 -9.06
CA LYS A 66 11.65 -2.00 -10.32
C LYS A 66 12.43 -3.30 -10.16
N TRP A 67 11.80 -4.43 -10.49
CA TRP A 67 12.45 -5.74 -10.49
C TRP A 67 13.52 -5.84 -11.58
N ASN A 68 14.69 -6.39 -11.24
CA ASN A 68 15.74 -6.66 -12.21
C ASN A 68 15.23 -7.68 -13.25
N PRO A 69 15.24 -7.33 -14.55
CA PRO A 69 14.71 -8.20 -15.59
C PRO A 69 15.53 -9.47 -15.83
N GLU A 70 16.80 -9.47 -15.46
CA GLU A 70 17.70 -10.61 -15.66
C GLU A 70 17.42 -11.74 -14.66
N THR A 71 16.99 -11.38 -13.46
CA THR A 71 16.69 -12.34 -12.40
C THR A 71 15.21 -12.67 -12.33
N HIS A 72 14.32 -11.69 -12.58
CA HIS A 72 12.87 -11.82 -12.29
C HIS A 72 11.96 -11.19 -13.35
N ASN A 73 12.11 -11.63 -14.60
CA ASN A 73 11.20 -11.21 -15.68
C ASN A 73 9.72 -11.46 -15.35
N PHE A 74 9.38 -12.58 -14.70
CA PHE A 74 8.01 -12.91 -14.31
C PHE A 74 7.38 -11.87 -13.39
N TYR A 75 8.05 -11.50 -12.28
CA TYR A 75 7.50 -10.50 -11.35
C TYR A 75 7.32 -9.14 -12.02
N ARG A 76 8.30 -8.73 -12.83
CA ARG A 76 8.23 -7.50 -13.63
C ARG A 76 7.05 -7.53 -14.61
N ASP A 77 6.91 -8.62 -15.36
CA ASP A 77 5.94 -8.72 -16.44
C ASP A 77 4.51 -8.83 -15.89
N LEU A 78 4.35 -9.48 -14.73
CA LEU A 78 3.08 -9.57 -14.01
C LEU A 78 2.68 -8.30 -13.26
N ARG A 79 3.63 -7.39 -13.01
CA ARG A 79 3.39 -6.07 -12.39
C ARG A 79 2.65 -6.19 -11.07
N LEU A 80 3.08 -7.14 -10.26
CA LEU A 80 2.36 -7.57 -9.06
C LEU A 80 2.25 -6.43 -8.05
N GLU A 81 3.39 -5.80 -7.75
CA GLU A 81 3.51 -4.64 -6.89
C GLU A 81 4.37 -3.62 -7.61
N ILE A 82 3.86 -2.41 -7.75
CA ILE A 82 4.40 -1.44 -8.70
C ILE A 82 4.57 -0.06 -8.11
N ALA A 83 3.85 0.28 -7.04
CA ALA A 83 4.06 1.55 -6.37
C ALA A 83 3.94 1.40 -4.86
N ALA A 84 4.67 2.21 -4.13
CA ALA A 84 4.58 2.33 -2.70
C ALA A 84 4.83 3.79 -2.29
N THR A 85 4.39 4.12 -1.09
CA THR A 85 4.71 5.35 -0.37
C THR A 85 5.18 4.99 1.04
N PHE A 86 6.02 5.83 1.63
CA PHE A 86 6.41 5.71 3.03
C PHE A 86 5.61 6.61 3.95
N ALA A 87 4.53 7.23 3.45
CA ALA A 87 3.57 7.94 4.28
C ALA A 87 3.16 7.08 5.49
N ASP A 88 2.93 7.76 6.62
CA ASP A 88 2.52 7.15 7.89
C ASP A 88 3.49 6.08 8.44
N ALA A 89 4.69 5.96 7.89
CA ALA A 89 5.71 5.09 8.46
C ALA A 89 6.17 5.65 9.81
N GLN A 90 6.32 4.76 10.79
CA GLN A 90 6.73 5.15 12.14
C GLN A 90 8.23 4.97 12.34
N ILE A 91 8.82 5.81 13.18
CA ILE A 91 10.24 5.72 13.56
C ILE A 91 10.36 5.29 15.02
N GLU A 92 11.30 4.39 15.31
CA GLU A 92 11.74 4.01 16.65
C GLU A 92 13.26 4.12 16.76
N GLY A 93 13.79 4.63 17.87
CA GLY A 93 15.23 4.72 18.11
C GLY A 93 15.76 6.15 18.05
N TYR A 94 17.05 6.33 17.75
CA TYR A 94 17.69 7.64 17.72
C TYR A 94 17.65 8.25 16.32
N THR A 95 17.35 9.54 16.20
CA THR A 95 17.12 10.24 14.93
C THR A 95 18.30 11.08 14.46
N THR A 96 19.53 10.61 14.68
CA THR A 96 20.71 11.23 14.04
C THR A 96 21.15 10.39 12.83
N PRO A 97 21.67 10.99 11.75
CA PRO A 97 21.98 10.27 10.49
C PRO A 97 22.93 9.07 10.63
N ASP A 98 23.76 9.08 11.68
CA ASP A 98 24.81 8.08 11.92
C ASP A 98 24.42 7.06 13.00
N GLN A 99 23.21 7.12 13.54
CA GLN A 99 22.73 6.21 14.57
C GLN A 99 21.72 5.20 14.02
N PRO A 100 21.67 3.99 14.60
CA PRO A 100 20.66 3.02 14.24
C PRO A 100 19.26 3.50 14.63
N PHE A 101 18.31 3.28 13.73
CA PHE A 101 16.88 3.49 13.95
C PHE A 101 16.07 2.42 13.24
N ARG A 102 14.82 2.24 13.65
CA ARG A 102 13.88 1.32 13.03
C ARG A 102 12.75 2.12 12.39
N LEU A 103 12.54 1.91 11.11
CA LEU A 103 11.37 2.39 10.39
C LEU A 103 10.34 1.26 10.29
N LYS A 104 9.09 1.54 10.63
CA LYS A 104 7.96 0.62 10.53
C LYS A 104 7.01 1.10 9.44
N LEU A 105 6.88 0.30 8.37
CA LEU A 105 5.97 0.57 7.26
C LEU A 105 4.81 -0.42 7.27
N PHE A 106 3.59 0.07 7.33
CA PHE A 106 2.40 -0.79 7.35
C PHE A 106 1.91 -1.04 5.92
N GLY A 107 2.33 -2.17 5.35
CA GLY A 107 2.18 -2.49 3.93
C GLY A 107 0.74 -2.59 3.41
N GLN A 108 -0.26 -2.64 4.30
CA GLN A 108 -1.66 -2.61 3.90
C GLN A 108 -2.45 -1.39 4.40
N LEU A 109 -1.81 -0.29 4.78
CA LEU A 109 -2.62 0.90 4.99
C LEU A 109 -3.34 1.29 3.68
N PRO A 110 -4.58 1.81 3.75
CA PRO A 110 -5.29 2.30 2.58
C PRO A 110 -4.39 3.21 1.76
N ARG A 111 -4.35 3.00 0.44
CA ARG A 111 -3.61 3.89 -0.48
C ARG A 111 -2.09 4.02 -0.21
N HIS A 112 -1.49 3.07 0.51
CA HIS A 112 -0.03 3.03 0.73
C HIS A 112 0.73 2.11 -0.24
N TRP A 113 0.04 1.12 -0.79
CA TRP A 113 0.59 0.17 -1.74
C TRP A 113 -0.23 0.14 -3.02
N GLY A 114 0.46 0.12 -4.15
CA GLY A 114 -0.07 0.17 -5.50
C GLY A 114 0.18 -1.12 -6.27
N TYR A 115 -0.90 -1.64 -6.82
CA TYR A 115 -0.97 -2.86 -7.64
C TYR A 115 -1.38 -2.46 -9.06
N SER A 116 -1.03 -3.23 -10.08
CA SER A 116 -1.61 -2.98 -11.40
C SER A 116 -3.03 -3.54 -11.45
N SER A 117 -3.87 -3.02 -12.35
CA SER A 117 -5.17 -3.63 -12.66
C SER A 117 -5.06 -4.94 -13.45
N SER A 118 -3.88 -5.56 -13.52
CA SER A 118 -3.70 -6.85 -14.17
C SER A 118 -4.33 -7.96 -13.31
N PHE A 119 -4.74 -9.05 -13.96
CA PHE A 119 -5.25 -10.22 -13.24
C PHE A 119 -4.21 -10.81 -12.27
N PRO A 120 -2.95 -11.04 -12.67
CA PRO A 120 -1.90 -11.52 -11.76
C PRO A 120 -1.68 -10.60 -10.55
N SER A 121 -1.65 -9.30 -10.76
CA SER A 121 -1.47 -8.34 -9.66
C SER A 121 -2.65 -8.33 -8.69
N SER A 122 -3.87 -8.56 -9.18
CA SER A 122 -5.03 -8.77 -8.31
C SER A 122 -4.92 -10.06 -7.47
N GLN A 123 -4.29 -11.14 -7.99
CA GLN A 123 -4.02 -12.35 -7.21
C GLN A 123 -2.94 -12.12 -6.15
N GLN A 124 -1.90 -11.33 -6.44
CA GLN A 124 -0.92 -10.93 -5.41
C GLN A 124 -1.58 -10.07 -4.33
N MET A 125 -2.40 -9.10 -4.73
CA MET A 125 -3.15 -8.25 -3.81
C MET A 125 -4.05 -9.10 -2.89
N PHE A 126 -4.67 -10.17 -3.41
CA PHE A 126 -5.38 -11.16 -2.61
C PHE A 126 -4.47 -11.90 -1.61
N ALA A 127 -3.36 -12.45 -2.09
CA ALA A 127 -2.41 -13.17 -1.24
C ALA A 127 -1.91 -12.27 -0.10
N HIS A 128 -1.60 -11.02 -0.41
CA HIS A 128 -1.28 -10.02 0.61
C HIS A 128 -2.42 -9.82 1.60
N ALA A 129 -3.66 -9.64 1.15
CA ALA A 129 -4.81 -9.47 2.05
C ALA A 129 -4.97 -10.63 3.04
N ILE A 130 -4.50 -11.82 2.67
CA ILE A 130 -4.48 -13.00 3.52
C ILE A 130 -3.28 -12.98 4.48
N ASP A 131 -2.08 -12.91 3.89
CA ASP A 131 -0.82 -13.20 4.56
C ASP A 131 -0.32 -12.03 5.40
N TRP A 132 -0.56 -10.80 4.95
CA TRP A 132 -0.11 -9.60 5.65
C TRP A 132 -1.24 -9.11 6.57
N GLU A 133 -0.97 -9.03 7.87
CA GLU A 133 -1.90 -8.32 8.75
C GLU A 133 -1.81 -6.82 8.48
N ILE A 134 -2.95 -6.12 8.59
CA ILE A 134 -3.03 -4.71 8.22
C ILE A 134 -2.06 -3.86 9.03
N CYS A 135 -1.95 -4.16 10.33
CA CYS A 135 -1.06 -3.49 11.26
C CYS A 135 0.22 -4.28 11.55
N HIS A 136 0.56 -5.27 10.72
CA HIS A 136 1.88 -5.88 10.82
C HIS A 136 2.88 -5.00 10.07
N PRO A 137 3.81 -4.32 10.77
CA PRO A 137 4.77 -3.47 10.10
C PRO A 137 5.81 -4.32 9.38
N MET A 138 6.13 -3.93 8.15
CA MET A 138 7.43 -4.21 7.55
C MET A 138 8.46 -3.34 8.28
N THR A 139 9.40 -3.98 8.95
CA THR A 139 10.43 -3.30 9.73
C THR A 139 11.68 -3.11 8.88
N PHE A 140 12.25 -1.92 8.94
CA PHE A 140 13.52 -1.55 8.33
C PHE A 140 14.46 -1.16 9.47
N ASP A 141 15.34 -2.06 9.87
CA ASP A 141 16.36 -1.85 10.88
C ASP A 141 17.55 -1.13 10.22
N MET A 142 17.49 0.19 10.19
CA MET A 142 18.51 1.05 9.60
C MET A 142 19.72 1.12 10.53
N GLN A 143 20.90 0.83 10.00
CA GLN A 143 22.17 1.01 10.72
C GLN A 143 22.67 2.46 10.59
N ASN A 144 22.33 3.11 9.48
CA ASN A 144 22.59 4.52 9.20
C ASN A 144 21.66 5.00 8.05
N SER A 145 21.84 6.23 7.60
CA SER A 145 21.08 6.87 6.50
C SER A 145 21.21 6.22 5.11
N THR A 146 22.08 5.21 4.94
CA THR A 146 22.39 4.59 3.65
C THR A 146 22.27 3.07 3.63
N TYR A 147 22.14 2.41 4.79
CA TYR A 147 22.08 0.96 4.91
C TYR A 147 21.17 0.51 6.04
N GLY A 148 20.36 -0.52 5.79
CA GLY A 148 19.54 -1.20 6.78
C GLY A 148 19.14 -2.61 6.36
N MET A 149 18.33 -3.26 7.19
CA MET A 149 17.77 -4.60 6.94
C MET A 149 16.26 -4.59 7.01
N ILE A 150 15.58 -5.22 6.06
CA ILE A 150 14.13 -5.39 6.03
C ILE A 150 13.77 -6.72 6.70
N ASN A 151 12.98 -6.66 7.78
CA ASN A 151 12.55 -7.81 8.58
C ASN A 151 13.71 -8.74 8.98
N GLY A 152 14.92 -8.20 9.13
CA GLY A 152 16.14 -8.97 9.41
C GLY A 152 16.60 -9.93 8.31
N ILE A 153 15.96 -9.96 7.13
CA ILE A 153 16.22 -10.97 6.09
C ILE A 153 16.70 -10.42 4.75
N GLY A 154 16.46 -9.14 4.45
CA GLY A 154 16.87 -8.53 3.18
C GLY A 154 17.62 -7.24 3.40
N GLU A 155 18.65 -6.97 2.62
CA GLU A 155 19.37 -5.71 2.75
C GLU A 155 18.56 -4.57 2.13
N PHE A 156 18.75 -3.35 2.63
CA PHE A 156 18.18 -2.13 2.09
C PHE A 156 19.27 -1.07 1.94
N ILE A 157 19.73 -0.89 0.71
CA ILE A 157 20.98 -0.20 0.42
C ILE A 157 20.69 1.03 -0.45
N LYS A 158 21.11 2.21 -0.01
CA LYS A 158 20.97 3.43 -0.80
C LYS A 158 21.91 3.38 -2.00
N VAL A 159 21.35 3.53 -3.20
CA VAL A 159 22.13 3.63 -4.44
C VAL A 159 22.41 5.09 -4.78
N ASN A 160 21.37 5.93 -4.70
CA ASN A 160 21.44 7.38 -4.88
C ASN A 160 20.22 8.05 -4.21
N GLU A 161 19.98 9.34 -4.44
CA GLU A 161 18.83 10.07 -3.89
C GLU A 161 17.48 9.44 -4.27
N ASN A 162 17.35 8.94 -5.49
CA ASN A 162 16.10 8.43 -6.05
C ASN A 162 16.06 6.90 -6.11
N GLN A 163 17.02 6.18 -5.55
CA GLN A 163 17.08 4.72 -5.68
C GLN A 163 17.62 4.02 -4.43
N TRP A 164 16.92 2.97 -4.04
CA TRP A 164 17.38 1.97 -3.07
C TRP A 164 17.43 0.59 -3.73
N SER A 165 18.37 -0.24 -3.34
CA SER A 165 18.50 -1.63 -3.76
C SER A 165 18.05 -2.54 -2.63
N ARG A 166 17.29 -3.59 -2.96
CA ARG A 166 16.93 -4.66 -2.03
C ARG A 166 17.32 -6.02 -2.61
N PRO A 167 18.59 -6.45 -2.46
CA PRO A 167 18.95 -7.82 -2.72
C PRO A 167 18.28 -8.72 -1.65
N THR A 168 17.58 -9.75 -2.11
CA THR A 168 16.90 -10.73 -1.26
C THR A 168 17.23 -12.12 -1.78
N GLU A 169 17.80 -12.96 -0.94
CA GLU A 169 18.01 -14.37 -1.26
C GLU A 169 16.67 -15.10 -1.22
N LEU A 170 16.20 -15.56 -2.38
CA LEU A 170 14.99 -16.36 -2.49
C LEU A 170 15.28 -17.58 -3.36
N PHE A 171 14.97 -18.76 -2.83
CA PHE A 171 15.17 -20.05 -3.52
C PHE A 171 16.62 -20.30 -3.97
N GLY A 172 17.61 -19.80 -3.21
CA GLY A 172 19.03 -19.95 -3.54
C GLY A 172 19.53 -19.03 -4.65
N THR A 173 18.76 -17.99 -5.00
CA THR A 173 19.17 -16.95 -5.94
C THR A 173 18.98 -15.57 -5.33
N THR A 174 19.95 -14.68 -5.52
CA THR A 174 19.82 -13.27 -5.18
C THR A 174 18.84 -12.61 -6.14
N GLN A 175 17.66 -12.27 -5.64
CA GLN A 175 16.69 -11.45 -6.35
C GLN A 175 16.89 -10.00 -5.94
N THR A 176 17.05 -9.12 -6.90
CA THR A 176 17.22 -7.69 -6.61
C THR A 176 16.10 -6.92 -7.28
N TYR A 177 15.36 -6.16 -6.49
CA TYR A 177 14.60 -5.05 -7.03
C TYR A 177 15.17 -3.72 -6.55
N GLN A 178 15.02 -2.71 -7.39
CA GLN A 178 15.31 -1.34 -7.05
C GLN A 178 14.01 -0.63 -6.67
N LEU A 179 14.02 0.06 -5.55
CA LEU A 179 12.98 1.01 -5.19
C LEU A 179 13.37 2.37 -5.77
N SER A 180 12.73 2.75 -6.87
CA SER A 180 13.03 3.96 -7.64
C SER A 180 11.98 5.03 -7.37
N ARG A 181 12.37 6.21 -6.88
CA ARG A 181 11.45 7.35 -6.71
C ARG A 181 10.95 7.77 -8.08
N ILE A 182 9.64 7.82 -8.29
CA ILE A 182 9.00 8.23 -9.55
C ILE A 182 8.43 9.65 -9.49
N MET A 183 8.18 10.14 -8.28
CA MET A 183 7.64 11.47 -8.02
C MET A 183 8.13 11.91 -6.64
N LYS A 184 8.59 13.16 -6.51
CA LYS A 184 8.99 13.78 -5.24
C LYS A 184 7.75 14.31 -4.48
N ALA A 185 7.92 14.70 -3.21
CA ALA A 185 6.83 15.22 -2.38
C ALA A 185 6.16 16.48 -2.95
N ASP A 186 6.91 17.32 -3.67
CA ASP A 186 6.41 18.51 -4.38
C ASP A 186 5.59 18.17 -5.65
N GLY A 187 5.45 16.88 -5.98
CA GLY A 187 4.77 16.40 -7.18
C GLY A 187 5.65 16.36 -8.43
N THR A 188 6.92 16.79 -8.35
CA THR A 188 7.86 16.76 -9.46
C THR A 188 8.19 15.32 -9.82
N LYS A 189 8.03 14.98 -11.11
CA LYS A 189 8.40 13.67 -11.66
C LYS A 189 9.92 13.55 -11.74
N THR A 190 10.46 12.39 -11.37
CA THR A 190 11.88 12.10 -11.48
C THR A 190 12.22 11.50 -12.86
N GLU A 191 13.51 11.23 -13.09
CA GLU A 191 14.02 10.49 -14.24
C GLU A 191 13.42 9.09 -14.41
N HIS A 192 12.88 8.50 -13.33
CA HIS A 192 12.28 7.15 -13.37
C HIS A 192 10.79 7.15 -13.78
N TRP A 193 10.15 8.32 -13.88
CA TRP A 193 8.73 8.38 -14.25
C TRP A 193 8.44 7.79 -15.63
N ALA A 194 9.29 8.07 -16.62
CA ALA A 194 9.07 7.58 -17.99
C ALA A 194 9.12 6.05 -18.07
N ASP A 195 10.06 5.42 -17.35
CA ASP A 195 10.16 3.96 -17.23
C ASP A 195 8.92 3.38 -16.58
N TYR A 196 8.47 3.96 -15.47
CA TYR A 196 7.27 3.53 -14.77
C TYR A 196 6.01 3.70 -15.63
N ALA A 197 5.86 4.80 -16.34
CA ALA A 197 4.74 5.05 -17.23
C ALA A 197 4.72 4.10 -18.43
N LYS A 198 5.89 3.80 -18.99
CA LYS A 198 6.03 2.80 -20.04
C LYS A 198 5.64 1.42 -19.54
N LEU A 199 6.08 1.04 -18.33
CA LEU A 199 5.62 -0.19 -17.69
C LEU A 199 4.09 -0.14 -17.63
N MET A 200 3.50 0.84 -16.96
CA MET A 200 2.05 0.91 -16.70
C MET A 200 1.14 1.18 -17.90
N LYS A 201 1.68 1.32 -19.11
CA LYS A 201 0.89 1.56 -20.33
C LYS A 201 -0.21 0.51 -20.50
N GLY A 202 -1.46 0.97 -20.54
CA GLY A 202 -2.66 0.12 -20.71
C GLY A 202 -3.25 -0.44 -19.42
N TYR A 203 -2.69 -0.11 -18.26
CA TYR A 203 -3.16 -0.56 -16.95
C TYR A 203 -3.51 0.63 -16.06
N LYS A 204 -4.33 0.37 -15.04
CA LYS A 204 -4.63 1.32 -13.97
C LYS A 204 -3.85 0.95 -12.73
N LEU A 205 -3.64 1.94 -11.86
CA LEU A 205 -3.14 1.74 -10.52
C LEU A 205 -4.30 1.36 -9.60
N LYS A 206 -4.20 0.19 -8.97
CA LYS A 206 -5.18 -0.37 -8.05
C LYS A 206 -4.65 -0.27 -6.63
N VAL A 207 -5.49 0.20 -5.71
CA VAL A 207 -5.13 0.44 -4.30
C VAL A 207 -6.25 -0.02 -3.36
N TRP A 208 -5.91 -0.25 -2.09
CA TRP A 208 -6.89 -0.46 -1.03
C TRP A 208 -7.64 0.83 -0.72
N ASN A 209 -8.96 0.75 -0.57
CA ASN A 209 -9.79 1.88 -0.15
C ASN A 209 -9.73 2.10 1.37
N GLU A 210 -10.01 3.33 1.78
CA GLU A 210 -10.10 3.75 3.18
C GLU A 210 -11.20 2.97 3.93
N GLY A 211 -10.97 2.70 5.22
CA GLY A 211 -11.95 2.05 6.10
C GLY A 211 -12.18 0.55 5.85
N THR A 212 -11.36 -0.10 5.01
CA THR A 212 -11.52 -1.51 4.69
C THR A 212 -10.85 -2.43 5.72
N SER A 213 -11.63 -3.30 6.36
CA SER A 213 -11.10 -4.33 7.26
C SER A 213 -10.40 -5.45 6.48
N LYS A 214 -9.59 -6.25 7.18
CA LYS A 214 -8.88 -7.41 6.58
C LYS A 214 -9.87 -8.36 5.92
N MET A 215 -11.00 -8.60 6.59
CA MET A 215 -12.10 -9.40 6.06
C MET A 215 -12.69 -8.82 4.76
N GLN A 216 -12.91 -7.51 4.67
CA GLN A 216 -13.44 -6.90 3.46
C GLN A 216 -12.44 -6.99 2.30
N ARG A 217 -11.16 -6.76 2.56
CA ARG A 217 -10.08 -6.87 1.56
C ARG A 217 -9.97 -8.26 0.99
N CYS A 218 -10.00 -9.27 1.85
CA CYS A 218 -10.04 -10.67 1.43
C CYS A 218 -11.29 -10.94 0.57
N LYS A 219 -12.49 -10.52 1.00
CA LYS A 219 -13.74 -10.72 0.27
C LYS A 219 -13.80 -10.02 -1.08
N ALA A 220 -13.15 -8.88 -1.23
CA ALA A 220 -13.13 -8.13 -2.49
C ALA A 220 -12.19 -8.71 -3.53
N THR A 221 -11.26 -9.56 -3.10
CA THR A 221 -10.21 -10.14 -3.94
C THR A 221 -10.39 -11.64 -4.16
N ALA A 222 -11.15 -12.34 -3.30
CA ALA A 222 -11.67 -13.68 -3.54
C ALA A 222 -13.13 -13.66 -3.99
N LEU A 223 -13.46 -14.50 -4.98
CA LEU A 223 -14.86 -14.78 -5.36
C LEU A 223 -15.65 -15.51 -4.26
N SER A 224 -15.03 -15.91 -3.15
CA SER A 224 -15.65 -16.82 -2.20
C SER A 224 -15.37 -16.46 -0.74
N ARG A 225 -16.39 -15.90 -0.09
CA ARG A 225 -16.45 -15.52 1.34
C ARG A 225 -15.93 -16.60 2.31
N TRP A 226 -16.09 -17.88 1.97
CA TRP A 226 -15.69 -18.98 2.84
C TRP A 226 -14.18 -19.04 3.11
N MET A 227 -13.32 -18.62 2.16
CA MET A 227 -11.86 -18.62 2.37
C MET A 227 -11.46 -17.60 3.43
N CYS A 228 -12.10 -16.43 3.43
CA CYS A 228 -11.84 -15.38 4.40
C CYS A 228 -12.37 -15.74 5.79
N ASP A 229 -13.52 -16.41 5.84
CA ASP A 229 -14.10 -16.89 7.09
C ASP A 229 -13.25 -18.05 7.67
N TRP A 230 -12.71 -18.96 6.83
CA TRP A 230 -11.81 -20.05 7.25
C TRP A 230 -10.49 -19.53 7.86
N ALA A 231 -9.94 -18.45 7.31
CA ALA A 231 -8.70 -17.84 7.80
C ALA A 231 -8.90 -16.96 9.05
N GLY A 232 -10.12 -16.90 9.62
CA GLY A 232 -10.39 -16.26 10.91
C GLY A 232 -10.34 -14.73 10.90
N TYR A 233 -10.61 -14.07 9.76
CA TYR A 233 -10.54 -12.61 9.70
C TYR A 233 -11.67 -11.91 10.47
N SER A 234 -11.38 -10.72 11.00
CA SER A 234 -12.37 -9.86 11.68
C SER A 234 -12.81 -8.69 10.80
N ASN A 235 -13.98 -8.12 11.11
CA ASN A 235 -14.51 -6.93 10.43
C ASN A 235 -13.98 -5.60 11.02
N GLU A 236 -12.98 -5.66 11.90
CA GLU A 236 -12.49 -4.47 12.58
C GLU A 236 -11.74 -3.55 11.60
N VAL A 237 -12.05 -2.26 11.65
CA VAL A 237 -11.28 -1.22 10.97
C VAL A 237 -10.02 -1.00 11.82
N PRO A 238 -8.82 -1.35 11.34
CA PRO A 238 -7.65 -1.31 12.20
C PRO A 238 -7.18 0.14 12.40
N THR A 239 -6.85 0.47 13.65
CA THR A 239 -5.95 1.58 13.97
C THR A 239 -4.58 0.98 14.26
N CYS A 240 -3.60 1.27 13.41
CA CYS A 240 -2.23 0.84 13.64
C CYS A 240 -1.56 1.91 14.52
N ASN A 241 -1.50 1.65 15.83
CA ASN A 241 -0.81 2.49 16.80
C ASN A 241 0.60 1.94 17.04
#